data_AF-A0A832SN31-F1
#
_entry.id   AF-A0A832SN31-F1
#
_cell.length_a   1.000
_cell.length_b   1.000
_cell.length_c   1.000
_cell.angle_alpha   90.00
_cell.angle_beta   90.00
_cell.angle_gamma   90.00
#
_symmetry.space_group_name_H-M   'P 1'
#
loop_
_entity.id
_entity.type
_entity.pdbx_description
1 polymer ?
#
loop_
_entity_poly.entity_id
_entity_poly.type
_entity_poly.pdbx_seq_one_letter_code
_entity_poly.pdbx_strand_id
1 'polypeptide(L)'
;DTVSAVYVMPFQSSDYLFNTLAGDLIPSQIRGMGGFYDVAQKLAKDDSARVTFTILPKGQISYMQLKVAEKYPDSARQMSEVDPLKYFKVDELKRSEYYKAGFFPLNSIVHVVILPQDQSTTATANSIIEKTTTGNQTVPASLESSGYFFDSNSGKKIDAMYLYGTTYSANSNDLKISFPNSALASSPISIGTTEIIILAVIGAVAAGAIAYYLKGIKSR
;
A
#
# COMPACT_ATOMS: atom_id res chain seq x y z
N ASP A 1 0.52 22.74 -23.27
CA ASP A 1 1.13 21.92 -24.35
C ASP A 1 2.09 20.91 -23.76
N THR A 2 2.11 19.69 -24.30
CA THR A 2 3.04 18.63 -23.89
C THR A 2 3.91 18.27 -25.08
N VAL A 3 5.22 18.38 -24.92
CA VAL A 3 6.22 17.94 -25.92
C VAL A 3 6.98 16.77 -25.29
N SER A 4 7.17 15.68 -26.05
CA SER A 4 7.87 14.49 -25.58
C SER A 4 9.03 14.10 -26.50
N ALA A 5 10.12 13.62 -25.90
CA ALA A 5 11.20 12.92 -26.58
C ALA A 5 11.26 11.50 -25.99
N VAL A 6 11.38 10.48 -26.85
CA VAL A 6 11.31 9.07 -26.45
C VAL A 6 12.62 8.38 -26.83
N TYR A 7 13.21 7.67 -25.88
CA TYR A 7 14.39 6.81 -26.09
C TYR A 7 13.99 5.35 -25.90
N VAL A 8 14.49 4.46 -26.77
CA VAL A 8 14.25 3.01 -26.72
C VAL A 8 15.54 2.30 -26.35
N MET A 9 15.47 1.34 -25.43
CA MET A 9 16.62 0.57 -24.93
C MET A 9 16.33 -0.93 -24.91
N PRO A 10 17.37 -1.80 -24.90
CA PRO A 10 17.18 -3.23 -24.68
C PRO A 10 16.49 -3.51 -23.35
N PHE A 11 15.71 -4.59 -23.32
CA PHE A 11 15.05 -5.05 -22.10
C PHE A 11 16.07 -5.34 -20.98
N GLN A 12 15.71 -4.96 -19.76
CA GLN A 12 16.42 -5.26 -18.53
C GLN A 12 15.42 -5.87 -17.54
N SER A 13 15.84 -6.84 -16.74
CA SER A 13 14.95 -7.45 -15.75
C SER A 13 14.53 -6.43 -14.68
N SER A 14 13.35 -6.64 -14.09
CA SER A 14 12.85 -5.81 -13.00
C SER A 14 13.78 -5.84 -11.79
N ASP A 15 14.39 -6.98 -11.47
CA ASP A 15 15.39 -7.12 -10.40
C ASP A 15 16.61 -6.22 -10.66
N TYR A 16 17.16 -6.25 -11.87
CA TYR A 16 18.30 -5.42 -12.23
C TYR A 16 17.96 -3.91 -12.16
N LEU A 17 16.84 -3.51 -12.75
CA LEU A 17 16.40 -2.10 -12.77
C LEU A 17 16.11 -1.59 -11.36
N PHE A 18 15.41 -2.36 -10.54
CA PHE A 18 15.12 -1.98 -9.16
C PHE A 18 16.40 -1.81 -8.35
N ASN A 19 17.31 -2.79 -8.36
CA ASN A 19 18.54 -2.72 -7.57
C ASN A 19 19.45 -1.58 -8.04
N THR A 20 19.54 -1.32 -9.35
CA THR A 20 20.33 -0.21 -9.91
C THR A 20 19.77 1.14 -9.46
N LEU A 21 18.49 1.39 -9.72
CA LEU A 21 17.84 2.65 -9.33
C LEU A 21 17.82 2.84 -7.81
N ALA A 22 17.50 1.80 -7.05
CA ALA A 22 17.52 1.87 -5.59
C ALA A 22 18.94 2.12 -5.06
N GLY A 23 19.95 1.53 -5.68
CA GLY A 23 21.36 1.71 -5.33
C GLY A 23 21.76 3.19 -5.32
N ASP A 24 21.33 3.92 -6.35
CA ASP A 24 21.65 5.33 -6.56
C ASP A 24 20.71 6.29 -5.81
N LEU A 25 19.42 5.95 -5.72
CA LEU A 25 18.38 6.87 -5.23
C LEU A 25 18.05 6.70 -3.75
N ILE A 26 18.31 5.53 -3.16
CA ILE A 26 17.95 5.20 -1.78
C ILE A 26 19.24 5.04 -0.95
N PRO A 27 19.41 5.83 0.13
CA PRO A 27 20.56 5.71 1.03
C PRO A 27 20.78 4.28 1.52
N SER A 28 22.05 3.86 1.62
CA SER A 28 22.40 2.50 2.05
C SER A 28 21.87 2.16 3.45
N GLN A 29 21.73 3.15 4.33
CA GLN A 29 21.12 2.96 5.65
C GLN A 29 19.66 2.54 5.58
N ILE A 30 18.90 3.00 4.58
CA ILE A 30 17.50 2.56 4.38
C ILE A 30 17.50 1.17 3.74
N ARG A 31 18.34 0.94 2.73
CA ARG A 31 18.42 -0.35 2.01
C ARG A 31 18.91 -1.50 2.89
N GLY A 32 19.78 -1.23 3.85
CA GLY A 32 20.36 -2.24 4.75
C GLY A 32 19.53 -2.52 6.00
N MET A 33 18.42 -1.82 6.21
CA MET A 33 17.60 -1.92 7.43
C MET A 33 16.24 -2.60 7.21
N GLY A 34 16.13 -3.33 6.10
CA GLY A 34 15.05 -4.27 5.79
C GLY A 34 13.65 -3.68 5.70
N GLY A 35 12.65 -4.50 6.04
CA GLY A 35 11.24 -4.13 6.01
C GLY A 35 10.68 -4.12 4.59
N PHE A 36 9.97 -3.08 4.18
CA PHE A 36 9.32 -3.10 2.86
C PHE A 36 10.32 -2.91 1.71
N TYR A 37 11.55 -2.44 1.99
CA TYR A 37 12.61 -2.47 0.99
C TYR A 37 12.88 -3.92 0.55
N ASP A 38 12.97 -4.85 1.50
CA ASP A 38 13.19 -6.27 1.22
C ASP A 38 12.01 -6.87 0.46
N VAL A 39 10.78 -6.46 0.79
CA VAL A 39 9.58 -6.86 0.03
C VAL A 39 9.65 -6.37 -1.40
N ALA A 40 9.98 -5.10 -1.63
CA ALA A 40 10.11 -4.54 -2.97
C ALA A 40 11.21 -5.27 -3.77
N GLN A 41 12.36 -5.55 -3.13
CA GLN A 41 13.44 -6.31 -3.73
C GLN A 41 13.01 -7.75 -4.05
N LYS A 42 12.24 -8.38 -3.18
CA LYS A 42 11.70 -9.74 -3.41
C LYS A 42 10.71 -9.76 -4.57
N LEU A 43 9.79 -8.80 -4.63
CA LEU A 43 8.82 -8.67 -5.73
C LEU A 43 9.52 -8.40 -7.06
N ALA A 44 10.60 -7.61 -7.07
CA ALA A 44 11.30 -7.24 -8.31
C ALA A 44 11.91 -8.44 -9.05
N LYS A 45 12.11 -9.56 -8.35
CA LYS A 45 12.62 -10.82 -8.92
C LYS A 45 11.60 -11.58 -9.75
N ASP A 46 10.32 -11.22 -9.70
CA ASP A 46 9.29 -11.84 -10.51
C ASP A 46 9.33 -11.32 -11.94
N ASP A 47 9.24 -12.21 -12.94
CA ASP A 47 9.27 -11.84 -14.36
C ASP A 47 8.08 -10.97 -14.78
N SER A 48 6.97 -11.01 -14.04
CA SER A 48 5.80 -10.17 -14.26
C SER A 48 5.85 -8.84 -13.51
N ALA A 49 6.87 -8.64 -12.66
CA ALA A 49 7.02 -7.42 -11.90
C ALA A 49 7.28 -6.22 -12.80
N ARG A 50 6.79 -5.08 -12.36
CA ARG A 50 6.96 -3.77 -13.00
C ARG A 50 7.64 -2.84 -12.03
N VAL A 51 8.78 -2.30 -12.44
CA VAL A 51 9.45 -1.20 -11.75
C VAL A 51 8.98 0.12 -12.36
N THR A 52 8.56 1.05 -11.52
CA THR A 52 8.15 2.39 -11.92
C THR A 52 8.91 3.40 -11.09
N PHE A 53 9.59 4.31 -11.77
CA PHE A 53 10.19 5.48 -11.16
C PHE A 53 9.43 6.73 -11.61
N THR A 54 8.96 7.51 -10.65
CA THR A 54 8.14 8.70 -10.90
C THR A 54 8.72 9.89 -10.17
N ILE A 55 8.80 11.03 -10.86
CA ILE A 55 9.05 12.34 -10.25
C ILE A 55 7.76 13.15 -10.36
N LEU A 56 7.19 13.52 -9.22
CA LEU A 56 5.99 14.33 -9.11
C LEU A 56 6.39 15.76 -8.70
N PRO A 57 6.41 16.73 -9.64
CA PRO A 57 6.72 18.11 -9.32
C PRO A 57 5.55 18.73 -8.53
N LYS A 58 5.83 19.33 -7.37
CA LYS A 58 4.87 20.10 -6.57
C LYS A 58 5.48 21.44 -6.15
N GLY A 59 5.35 22.44 -7.03
CA GLY A 59 5.95 23.75 -6.80
C GLY A 59 7.48 23.66 -6.79
N GLN A 60 8.12 24.12 -5.72
CA GLN A 60 9.58 24.09 -5.58
C GLN A 60 10.13 22.73 -5.08
N ILE A 61 9.26 21.78 -4.72
CA ILE A 61 9.66 20.47 -4.19
C ILE A 61 9.20 19.39 -5.17
N SER A 62 10.09 18.47 -5.52
CA SER A 62 9.76 17.28 -6.30
C SER A 62 9.72 16.06 -5.38
N TYR A 63 8.67 15.25 -5.48
CA TYR A 63 8.61 13.95 -4.82
C TYR A 63 9.07 12.86 -5.78
N MET A 64 10.01 12.03 -5.34
CA MET A 64 10.48 10.87 -6.09
C MET A 64 9.86 9.61 -5.50
N GLN A 65 9.36 8.72 -6.36
CA GLN A 65 8.81 7.44 -5.97
C GLN A 65 9.44 6.34 -6.81
N LEU A 66 10.02 5.33 -6.14
CA LEU A 66 10.39 4.07 -6.74
C LEU A 66 9.39 3.01 -6.28
N LYS A 67 8.67 2.41 -7.22
CA LYS A 67 7.61 1.42 -6.97
C LYS A 67 7.94 0.12 -7.69
N VAL A 68 7.71 -1.00 -7.01
CA VAL A 68 7.66 -2.33 -7.61
C VAL A 68 6.23 -2.84 -7.49
N ALA A 69 5.69 -3.40 -8.57
CA ALA A 69 4.34 -3.94 -8.59
C ALA A 69 4.31 -5.25 -9.36
N GLU A 70 3.66 -6.26 -8.79
CA GLU A 70 3.33 -7.51 -9.46
C GLU A 70 1.83 -7.54 -9.72
N LYS A 71 1.41 -8.12 -10.85
CA LYS A 71 -0.01 -8.26 -11.19
C LYS A 71 -0.44 -9.70 -10.97
N TYR A 72 -1.49 -9.89 -10.17
CA TYR A 72 -2.10 -11.20 -9.91
C TYR A 72 -3.46 -11.31 -10.62
N PRO A 73 -3.49 -11.64 -11.93
CA PRO A 73 -4.74 -11.75 -12.66
C PRO A 73 -5.66 -12.80 -12.02
N ASP A 74 -6.96 -12.52 -12.00
CA ASP A 74 -8.03 -13.41 -11.52
C ASP A 74 -7.98 -13.85 -10.05
N SER A 75 -6.97 -13.42 -9.29
CA SER A 75 -6.80 -13.74 -7.86
C SER A 75 -7.93 -13.22 -6.96
N ALA A 76 -8.67 -12.21 -7.41
CA ALA A 76 -9.76 -11.59 -6.65
C ALA A 76 -11.13 -12.24 -6.88
N ARG A 77 -11.24 -13.23 -7.79
CA ARG A 77 -12.52 -13.88 -8.10
C ARG A 77 -12.97 -14.74 -6.92
N GLN A 78 -14.20 -14.53 -6.45
CA GLN A 78 -14.85 -15.32 -5.39
C GLN A 78 -14.08 -15.35 -4.06
N MET A 79 -13.29 -14.32 -3.77
CA MET A 79 -12.46 -14.28 -2.57
C MET A 79 -13.26 -13.82 -1.35
N SER A 80 -13.18 -14.58 -0.25
CA SER A 80 -13.82 -14.26 1.04
C SER A 80 -12.91 -13.47 2.00
N GLU A 81 -11.60 -13.44 1.73
CA GLU A 81 -10.61 -12.73 2.53
C GLU A 81 -9.40 -12.28 1.71
N VAL A 82 -8.85 -11.10 1.97
CA VAL A 82 -7.55 -10.63 1.44
C VAL A 82 -6.50 -10.80 2.52
N ASP A 83 -5.40 -11.46 2.19
CA ASP A 83 -4.18 -11.46 3.00
C ASP A 83 -3.03 -10.82 2.19
N PRO A 84 -2.66 -9.56 2.47
CA PRO A 84 -1.57 -8.85 1.79
C PRO A 84 -0.24 -9.61 1.76
N LEU A 85 0.06 -10.39 2.80
CA LEU A 85 1.35 -11.05 2.92
C LEU A 85 1.55 -12.16 1.88
N LYS A 86 0.46 -12.81 1.44
CA LYS A 86 0.48 -13.79 0.34
C LYS A 86 0.95 -13.15 -0.97
N TYR A 87 0.52 -11.92 -1.24
CA TYR A 87 0.92 -11.17 -2.43
C TYR A 87 2.33 -10.57 -2.30
N PHE A 88 2.78 -10.29 -1.08
CA PHE A 88 4.18 -9.93 -0.83
C PHE A 88 5.12 -11.12 -0.75
N LYS A 89 4.58 -12.35 -0.78
CA LYS A 89 5.33 -13.61 -0.68
C LYS A 89 6.15 -13.67 0.62
N VAL A 90 5.65 -13.17 1.74
CA VAL A 90 6.32 -13.20 3.06
C VAL A 90 5.35 -13.68 4.14
N ASP A 91 5.86 -14.16 5.27
CA ASP A 91 5.01 -14.60 6.40
C ASP A 91 4.73 -13.48 7.41
N GLU A 92 5.59 -12.47 7.43
CA GLU A 92 5.53 -11.32 8.32
C GLU A 92 6.08 -10.08 7.59
N LEU A 93 5.47 -8.93 7.82
CA LEU A 93 5.97 -7.64 7.33
C LEU A 93 6.43 -6.76 8.49
N LYS A 94 7.75 -6.54 8.54
CA LYS A 94 8.40 -5.69 9.52
C LYS A 94 8.50 -4.25 9.01
N ARG A 95 8.47 -3.30 9.94
CA ARG A 95 8.94 -1.93 9.68
C ARG A 95 10.44 -1.96 9.41
N SER A 96 10.97 -0.92 8.78
CA SER A 96 12.42 -0.77 8.68
C SER A 96 13.01 -0.36 10.03
N GLU A 97 14.14 -0.96 10.41
CA GLU A 97 14.90 -0.57 11.61
C GLU A 97 15.35 0.91 11.55
N TYR A 98 15.42 1.50 10.34
CA TYR A 98 15.77 2.89 10.12
C TYR A 98 14.88 3.87 10.90
N TYR A 99 13.60 3.52 11.10
CA TYR A 99 12.64 4.37 11.79
C TYR A 99 12.53 4.05 13.29
N LYS A 100 13.39 3.20 13.86
CA LYS A 100 13.27 2.77 15.27
C LYS A 100 13.67 3.83 16.29
N ALA A 101 14.48 4.81 15.89
CA ALA A 101 14.97 5.87 16.78
C ALA A 101 13.89 6.91 17.16
N GLY A 102 12.68 6.82 16.61
CA GLY A 102 11.59 7.73 16.93
C GLY A 102 10.22 7.19 16.50
N PHE A 103 9.18 7.96 16.78
CA PHE A 103 7.82 7.58 16.43
C PHE A 103 7.43 8.10 15.02
N PHE A 104 7.58 7.23 14.02
CA PHE A 104 7.26 7.53 12.62
C PHE A 104 6.14 6.61 12.09
N PRO A 105 4.89 6.78 12.56
CA PRO A 105 3.80 5.84 12.27
C PRO A 105 3.38 5.82 10.80
N LEU A 106 3.69 6.87 10.04
CA LEU A 106 3.31 7.00 8.63
C LEU A 106 4.39 6.54 7.64
N ASN A 107 5.53 6.08 8.14
CA ASN A 107 6.67 5.67 7.31
C ASN A 107 6.63 4.17 6.95
N SER A 108 5.57 3.47 7.38
CA SER A 108 5.30 2.07 7.08
C SER A 108 3.79 1.87 7.07
N ILE A 109 3.20 1.85 5.88
CA ILE A 109 1.74 1.73 5.70
C ILE A 109 1.45 0.63 4.70
N VAL A 110 0.58 -0.31 5.07
CA VAL A 110 -0.05 -1.23 4.12
C VAL A 110 -1.39 -0.64 3.72
N HIS A 111 -1.55 -0.31 2.45
CA HIS A 111 -2.78 0.25 1.91
C HIS A 111 -3.42 -0.78 0.99
N VAL A 112 -4.66 -1.15 1.30
CA VAL A 112 -5.46 -2.11 0.54
C VAL A 112 -6.65 -1.37 -0.03
N VAL A 113 -6.77 -1.39 -1.36
CA VAL A 113 -7.93 -0.89 -2.09
C VAL A 113 -8.60 -2.06 -2.77
N ILE A 114 -9.91 -2.23 -2.52
CA ILE A 114 -10.73 -3.26 -3.15
C ILE A 114 -11.85 -2.56 -3.91
N LEU A 115 -12.05 -2.96 -5.16
CA LEU A 115 -13.15 -2.56 -6.02
C LEU A 115 -14.12 -3.74 -6.14
N PRO A 116 -15.12 -3.84 -5.25
CA PRO A 116 -16.04 -4.97 -5.26
C PRO A 116 -17.03 -4.86 -6.42
N GLN A 117 -17.38 -6.01 -7.00
CA GLN A 117 -18.45 -6.08 -8.00
C GLN A 117 -19.82 -5.80 -7.37
N ASP A 118 -20.07 -6.37 -6.19
CA ASP A 118 -21.27 -6.12 -5.40
C ASP A 118 -21.01 -4.98 -4.41
N GLN A 119 -21.72 -3.86 -4.58
CA GLN A 119 -21.58 -2.68 -3.73
C GLN A 119 -22.11 -2.90 -2.30
N SER A 120 -22.85 -3.98 -2.05
CA SER A 120 -23.25 -4.41 -0.71
C SER A 120 -22.12 -5.11 0.06
N THR A 121 -21.01 -5.44 -0.61
CA THR A 121 -19.82 -6.01 0.04
C THR A 121 -19.35 -5.10 1.16
N THR A 122 -19.15 -5.70 2.33
CA THR A 122 -18.63 -5.03 3.53
C THR A 122 -17.34 -5.71 3.92
N ALA A 123 -16.33 -4.93 4.26
CA ALA A 123 -15.05 -5.40 4.76
C ALA A 123 -14.97 -5.25 6.29
N THR A 124 -14.32 -6.23 6.92
CA THR A 124 -13.93 -6.18 8.32
C THR A 124 -12.49 -6.69 8.47
N ALA A 125 -11.86 -6.37 9.59
CA ALA A 125 -10.53 -6.85 9.93
C ALA A 125 -10.46 -7.18 11.43
N ASN A 126 -9.46 -7.95 11.83
CA ASN A 126 -9.28 -8.35 13.23
C ASN A 126 -8.90 -7.17 14.14
N SER A 127 -8.12 -6.22 13.62
CA SER A 127 -7.79 -4.98 14.32
C SER A 127 -8.23 -3.77 13.51
N ILE A 128 -9.05 -2.91 14.12
CA ILE A 128 -9.60 -1.70 13.52
C ILE A 128 -9.29 -0.51 14.43
N ILE A 129 -8.77 0.55 13.84
CA ILE A 129 -8.57 1.83 14.53
C ILE A 129 -9.84 2.65 14.37
N GLU A 130 -10.35 3.18 15.47
CA GLU A 130 -11.51 4.06 15.45
C GLU A 130 -11.26 5.30 14.57
N LYS A 131 -12.33 5.79 13.95
CA LYS A 131 -12.29 7.02 13.16
C LYS A 131 -12.66 8.20 14.05
N THR A 132 -11.98 9.31 13.87
CA THR A 132 -12.40 10.61 14.41
C THR A 132 -12.54 11.62 13.29
N THR A 133 -13.39 12.62 13.49
CA THR A 133 -13.56 13.72 12.55
C THR A 133 -12.81 14.93 13.08
N THR A 134 -11.80 15.39 12.36
CA THR A 134 -11.08 16.63 12.67
C THR A 134 -11.28 17.60 11.52
N GLY A 135 -12.07 18.67 11.75
CA GLY A 135 -12.55 19.55 10.69
C GLY A 135 -13.48 18.80 9.72
N ASN A 136 -13.25 18.93 8.40
CA ASN A 136 -14.01 18.22 7.36
C ASN A 136 -13.30 16.93 6.90
N GLN A 137 -12.48 16.31 7.76
CA GLN A 137 -11.68 15.14 7.42
C GLN A 137 -11.88 14.02 8.44
N THR A 138 -12.08 12.81 7.93
CA THR A 138 -12.06 11.57 8.70
C THR A 138 -10.63 11.09 8.82
N VAL A 139 -10.15 10.92 10.05
CA VAL A 139 -8.77 10.50 10.34
C VAL A 139 -8.78 9.39 11.41
N PRO A 140 -7.69 8.62 11.57
CA PRO A 140 -7.56 7.68 12.67
C PRO A 140 -7.62 8.42 14.02
N ALA A 141 -8.37 7.89 14.99
CA ALA A 141 -8.47 8.46 16.34
C ALA A 141 -7.14 8.43 17.10
N SER A 142 -6.28 7.46 16.79
CA SER A 142 -4.92 7.35 17.31
C SER A 142 -3.97 6.84 16.23
N LEU A 143 -2.78 7.43 16.16
CA LEU A 143 -1.67 6.91 15.35
C LEU A 143 -0.80 5.91 16.10
N GLU A 144 -1.00 5.73 17.41
CA GLU A 144 -0.24 4.81 18.26
C GLU A 144 -0.82 3.40 18.27
N SER A 145 -2.12 3.27 17.96
CA SER A 145 -2.80 1.98 17.86
C SER A 145 -2.44 1.28 16.56
N SER A 146 -2.18 -0.04 16.63
CA SER A 146 -1.99 -0.87 15.45
C SER A 146 -3.32 -1.41 14.92
N GLY A 147 -3.59 -1.28 13.63
CA GLY A 147 -4.82 -1.80 13.01
C GLY A 147 -5.18 -1.09 11.72
N TYR A 148 -6.28 -1.53 11.11
CA TYR A 148 -6.84 -0.87 9.92
C TYR A 148 -7.65 0.37 10.28
N PHE A 149 -7.30 1.48 9.67
CA PHE A 149 -8.21 2.59 9.45
C PHE A 149 -8.93 2.38 8.11
N PHE A 150 -10.24 2.19 8.14
CA PHE A 150 -11.04 2.16 6.92
C PHE A 150 -11.49 3.58 6.59
N ASP A 151 -11.07 4.16 5.48
CA ASP A 151 -11.71 5.37 4.96
C ASP A 151 -13.14 5.01 4.51
N SER A 152 -13.25 3.93 3.74
CA SER A 152 -14.51 3.29 3.35
C SER A 152 -14.42 1.77 3.57
N ASN A 153 -15.42 1.16 4.19
CA ASN A 153 -15.49 -0.29 4.39
C ASN A 153 -16.59 -0.99 3.55
N SER A 154 -17.27 -0.26 2.65
CA SER A 154 -18.30 -0.82 1.77
C SER A 154 -18.52 0.05 0.52
N GLY A 155 -19.46 -0.34 -0.34
CA GLY A 155 -19.82 0.44 -1.53
C GLY A 155 -18.89 0.18 -2.72
N LYS A 156 -18.73 1.19 -3.59
CA LYS A 156 -17.96 1.07 -4.84
C LYS A 156 -16.46 0.92 -4.65
N LYS A 157 -15.94 1.34 -3.50
CA LYS A 157 -14.53 1.27 -3.15
C LYS A 157 -14.42 1.03 -1.65
N ILE A 158 -13.72 -0.04 -1.31
CA ILE A 158 -13.25 -0.29 0.06
C ILE A 158 -11.80 0.19 0.09
N ASP A 159 -11.47 1.02 1.07
CA ASP A 159 -10.21 1.73 1.18
C ASP A 159 -9.72 1.64 2.63
N ALA A 160 -8.68 0.83 2.84
CA ALA A 160 -8.21 0.43 4.16
C ALA A 160 -6.70 0.65 4.29
N MET A 161 -6.29 1.42 5.29
CA MET A 161 -4.89 1.69 5.60
C MET A 161 -4.53 1.05 6.94
N TYR A 162 -3.66 0.05 6.92
CA TYR A 162 -3.10 -0.51 8.13
C TYR A 162 -1.99 0.39 8.66
N LEU A 163 -2.12 0.81 9.91
CA LEU A 163 -1.10 1.53 10.66
C LEU A 163 -0.48 0.57 11.68
N TYR A 164 0.84 0.59 11.78
CA TYR A 164 1.57 -0.20 12.77
C TYR A 164 1.47 0.40 14.17
N GLY A 165 1.22 1.70 14.28
CA GLY A 165 1.31 2.38 15.57
C GLY A 165 2.65 2.19 16.25
N THR A 166 2.62 1.70 17.50
CA THR A 166 3.82 1.37 18.27
C THR A 166 4.35 -0.04 18.01
N THR A 167 3.65 -0.88 17.24
CA THR A 167 4.16 -2.21 16.88
C THR A 167 5.24 -2.11 15.80
N TYR A 168 6.02 -3.18 15.72
CA TYR A 168 7.16 -3.26 14.81
C TYR A 168 6.91 -4.19 13.61
N SER A 169 6.05 -5.19 13.77
CA SER A 169 5.73 -6.16 12.73
C SER A 169 4.23 -6.43 12.68
N ALA A 170 3.80 -6.96 11.54
CA ALA A 170 2.43 -7.39 11.30
C ALA A 170 2.45 -8.72 10.54
N ASN A 171 1.65 -9.67 11.00
CA ASN A 171 1.49 -11.00 10.39
C ASN A 171 0.12 -11.11 9.68
N SER A 172 -0.19 -12.31 9.17
CA SER A 172 -1.45 -12.58 8.46
C SER A 172 -2.69 -12.26 9.31
N ASN A 173 -2.67 -12.55 10.61
CA ASN A 173 -3.79 -12.25 11.51
C ASN A 173 -4.03 -10.74 11.65
N ASP A 174 -2.97 -9.93 11.57
CA ASP A 174 -3.06 -8.47 11.67
C ASP A 174 -3.55 -7.83 10.37
N LEU A 175 -3.08 -8.34 9.23
CA LEU A 175 -3.29 -7.74 7.91
C LEU A 175 -4.47 -8.30 7.14
N LYS A 176 -5.10 -9.38 7.59
CA LYS A 176 -6.24 -9.98 6.90
C LYS A 176 -7.48 -9.07 6.93
N ILE A 177 -8.10 -8.92 5.77
CA ILE A 177 -9.42 -8.29 5.60
C ILE A 177 -10.41 -9.36 5.15
N SER A 178 -11.54 -9.48 5.82
CA SER A 178 -12.59 -10.46 5.52
C SER A 178 -13.85 -9.81 4.96
N PHE A 179 -14.58 -10.54 4.12
CA PHE A 179 -15.83 -10.11 3.49
C PHE A 179 -17.01 -10.99 3.92
N PRO A 180 -17.57 -10.79 5.12
CA PRO A 180 -18.59 -11.68 5.70
C PRO A 180 -19.88 -11.73 4.90
N ASN A 181 -20.24 -10.64 4.21
CA ASN A 181 -21.46 -10.51 3.41
C ASN A 181 -21.20 -10.55 1.91
N SER A 182 -20.02 -10.99 1.45
CA SER A 182 -19.82 -11.23 0.01
C SER A 182 -20.81 -12.30 -0.40
N ALA A 183 -21.91 -11.90 -1.05
CA ALA A 183 -22.82 -12.84 -1.66
C ALA A 183 -21.99 -13.69 -2.62
N LEU A 184 -21.83 -14.98 -2.30
CA LEU A 184 -21.39 -15.98 -3.25
C LEU A 184 -22.49 -16.07 -4.32
N ALA A 185 -22.52 -15.09 -5.23
CA ALA A 185 -23.42 -15.09 -6.36
C ALA A 185 -22.93 -16.15 -7.34
N SER A 186 -23.38 -17.39 -7.12
CA SER A 186 -23.48 -18.39 -8.17
C SER A 186 -24.52 -17.91 -9.17
N SER A 187 -24.10 -17.09 -10.14
CA SER A 187 -24.88 -16.76 -11.33
C SER A 187 -23.95 -16.46 -12.50
N PRO A 188 -24.34 -16.83 -13.73
CA PRO A 188 -23.43 -16.96 -14.86
C PRO A 188 -22.83 -15.61 -15.24
N ILE A 189 -21.49 -15.58 -15.29
CA ILE A 189 -20.62 -14.66 -16.02
C ILE A 189 -21.27 -13.30 -16.36
N SER A 190 -21.23 -12.38 -15.40
CA SER A 190 -21.09 -10.95 -15.72
C SER A 190 -19.60 -10.66 -15.68
N ILE A 191 -19.03 -10.27 -16.83
CA ILE A 191 -17.63 -9.85 -16.92
C ILE A 191 -17.52 -8.46 -16.28
N GLY A 192 -17.56 -8.44 -14.94
CA GLY A 192 -17.11 -7.34 -14.10
C GLY A 192 -15.91 -7.85 -13.30
N THR A 193 -14.76 -7.18 -13.42
CA THR A 193 -13.54 -7.59 -12.74
C THR A 193 -13.50 -7.03 -11.32
N THR A 194 -13.51 -7.89 -10.30
CA THR A 194 -13.05 -7.49 -8.96
C THR A 194 -11.56 -7.21 -9.05
N GLU A 195 -11.12 -6.04 -8.58
CA GLU A 195 -9.71 -5.66 -8.52
C GLU A 195 -9.29 -5.39 -7.08
N ILE A 196 -8.09 -5.87 -6.73
CA ILE A 196 -7.46 -5.62 -5.45
C ILE A 196 -6.10 -5.01 -5.73
N ILE A 197 -5.84 -3.87 -5.11
CA ILE A 197 -4.56 -3.18 -5.18
C ILE A 197 -3.98 -3.14 -3.77
N ILE A 198 -2.82 -3.75 -3.61
CA ILE A 198 -2.09 -3.80 -2.35
C ILE A 198 -0.82 -2.98 -2.51
N LEU A 199 -0.66 -1.97 -1.67
CA LEU A 199 0.48 -1.06 -1.69
C LEU A 199 1.18 -1.13 -0.33
N ALA A 200 2.43 -1.57 -0.36
CA ALA A 200 3.38 -1.37 0.74
C ALA A 200 4.16 -0.09 0.44
N VAL A 201 3.99 0.96 1.27
CA VAL A 201 4.64 2.26 1.06
C VAL A 201 5.66 2.55 2.16
N ILE A 202 6.90 2.88 1.76
CA ILE A 202 7.94 3.48 2.60
C ILE A 202 8.29 4.87 2.05
N GLY A 203 8.25 5.89 2.91
CA GLY A 203 8.75 7.23 2.59
C GLY A 203 8.09 8.32 3.42
N ALA A 204 8.83 9.39 3.71
CA ALA A 204 8.39 10.52 4.55
C ALA A 204 7.18 11.31 4.00
N VAL A 205 6.66 10.98 2.81
CA VAL A 205 5.51 11.67 2.22
C VAL A 205 4.76 10.73 1.27
N ALA A 206 3.66 10.11 1.73
CA ALA A 206 2.62 9.66 0.81
C ALA A 206 1.87 10.92 0.35
N ALA A 207 2.37 11.60 -0.68
CA ALA A 207 2.00 12.97 -1.01
C ALA A 207 0.54 13.20 -1.42
N GLY A 208 -0.26 12.14 -1.56
CA GLY A 208 -1.72 12.21 -1.67
C GLY A 208 -2.40 12.01 -0.31
N ALA A 209 -2.31 10.79 0.24
CA ALA A 209 -2.97 10.41 1.49
C ALA A 209 -2.36 11.10 2.73
N ILE A 210 -1.03 11.03 2.94
CA ILE A 210 -0.34 11.66 4.07
C ILE A 210 -0.37 13.19 4.00
N ALA A 211 -0.34 13.79 2.79
CA ALA A 211 -0.53 15.24 2.65
C ALA A 211 -1.95 15.71 3.03
N TYR A 212 -2.94 14.81 2.94
CA TYR A 212 -4.30 15.03 3.41
C TYR A 212 -4.39 14.84 4.93
N TYR A 213 -3.90 13.71 5.47
CA TYR A 213 -3.92 13.39 6.90
C TYR A 213 -3.09 14.35 7.78
N LEU A 214 -1.95 14.86 7.31
CA LEU A 214 -1.12 15.81 8.06
C LEU A 214 -1.64 17.25 8.04
N LYS A 215 -2.57 17.59 7.14
CA LYS A 215 -3.19 18.93 7.10
C LYS A 215 -4.10 19.16 8.31
N GLY A 216 -4.76 18.10 8.82
CA GLY A 216 -5.61 18.15 10.01
C GLY A 216 -4.86 18.19 11.35
N ILE A 217 -3.61 17.71 11.40
CA ILE A 217 -2.82 17.64 12.65
C ILE A 217 -2.02 18.94 12.90
N LYS A 218 -1.81 19.78 11.88
CA LYS A 218 -1.05 21.04 11.99
C LYS A 218 -1.87 22.27 12.43
N SER A 219 -3.14 22.12 12.83
CA SER A 219 -3.94 23.25 13.37
C SER A 219 -4.08 23.21 14.91
N ARG A 220 -2.96 23.02 15.60
CA ARG A 220 -2.78 23.49 16.98
C ARG A 220 -1.46 24.23 17.07
#